data_AF-M5EY77-F1
#
_entry.id   AF-M5EY77-F1
#
_cell.length_a   1.000
_cell.length_b   1.000
_cell.length_c   1.000
_cell.angle_alpha   90.00
_cell.angle_beta   90.00
_cell.angle_gamma   90.00
#
_symmetry.space_group_name_H-M   'P 1'
#
loop_
_entity.id
_entity.type
_entity.pdbx_description
1 polymer ?
#
loop_
_entity_poly.entity_id
_entity_poly.type
_entity_poly.pdbx_seq_one_letter_code
_entity_poly.pdbx_strand_id
1 'polypeptide(L)' 'MNAAFCCASLGIVPTVRHADYLASWLEVLREDNRAIVRAASQASKAADWLLAFLPQPDGAAEAGPVDVDEAEIDRRAA' A
#
# COMPACT_ATOMS: atom_id res chain seq x y z
N MET A 1 -1.59 -4.02 -5.45
CA MET A 1 -0.84 -2.87 -4.90
C MET A 1 -0.23 -3.21 -3.54
N ASN A 2 -1.01 -3.63 -2.52
CA ASN A 2 -0.49 -4.06 -1.20
C ASN A 2 0.69 -5.07 -1.29
N ALA A 3 0.48 -6.20 -1.99
CA ALA A 3 1.52 -7.21 -2.16
C ALA A 3 2.83 -6.66 -2.75
N ALA A 4 2.78 -5.62 -3.58
CA ALA A 4 3.98 -4.99 -4.14
C ALA A 4 4.77 -4.21 -3.07
N PHE A 5 4.08 -3.52 -2.15
CA PHE A 5 4.72 -2.84 -1.02
C PHE A 5 5.36 -3.83 -0.03
N CYS A 6 4.67 -4.94 0.28
CA CYS A 6 5.28 -6.01 1.08
C CYS A 6 6.49 -6.63 0.38
N CYS A 7 6.37 -6.94 -0.93
CA CYS A 7 7.48 -7.53 -1.69
C CYS A 7 8.71 -6.60 -1.70
N ALA A 8 8.52 -5.31 -1.93
CA ALA A 8 9.59 -4.33 -1.88
C ALA A 8 10.26 -4.28 -0.49
N SER A 9 9.46 -4.25 0.58
CA SER A 9 9.96 -4.19 1.96
C SER A 9 10.73 -5.45 2.38
N LEU A 10 10.35 -6.60 1.82
CA LEU A 10 10.96 -7.90 2.12
C LEU A 10 12.05 -8.31 1.12
N GLY A 11 12.36 -7.48 0.12
CA GLY A 11 13.33 -7.80 -0.93
C GLY A 11 12.90 -8.95 -1.86
N ILE A 12 11.60 -9.22 -1.95
CA ILE A 12 11.05 -10.27 -2.80
C ILE A 12 10.84 -9.73 -4.22
N VAL A 13 11.38 -10.44 -5.22
CA VAL A 13 11.09 -10.18 -6.63
C VAL A 13 9.79 -10.89 -7.00
N PRO A 14 8.69 -10.18 -7.28
CA PRO A 14 7.44 -10.82 -7.63
C PRO A 14 7.47 -11.36 -9.05
N THR A 15 6.84 -12.50 -9.28
CA THR A 15 6.52 -12.99 -10.62
C THR A 15 5.18 -12.43 -11.08
N VAL A 16 5.10 -12.03 -12.35
CA VAL A 16 3.83 -11.56 -12.94
C VAL A 16 2.83 -12.72 -13.04
N ARG A 17 1.58 -12.47 -12.67
CA ARG A 17 0.43 -13.31 -12.98
C ARG A 17 -0.53 -12.56 -13.91
N HIS A 18 -1.40 -13.30 -14.60
CA HIS A 18 -2.33 -12.79 -15.62
C HIS A 18 -2.93 -11.42 -15.29
N ALA A 19 -2.91 -10.54 -16.28
CA ALA A 19 -3.26 -9.12 -16.18
C ALA A 19 -4.75 -8.85 -16.39
N ASP A 20 -5.62 -9.85 -16.21
CA ASP A 20 -7.06 -9.75 -16.51
C ASP A 20 -7.78 -8.69 -15.66
N TYR A 21 -7.18 -8.31 -14.52
CA TYR A 21 -7.65 -7.21 -13.68
C TYR A 21 -7.48 -5.83 -14.31
N LEU A 22 -6.64 -5.67 -15.34
CA LEU A 22 -6.42 -4.36 -15.97
C LEU A 22 -7.70 -3.84 -16.62
N ALA A 23 -8.50 -4.70 -17.24
CA ALA A 23 -9.76 -4.31 -17.86
C ALA A 23 -10.74 -3.73 -16.82
N SER A 24 -10.88 -4.38 -15.65
CA SER A 24 -11.75 -3.86 -14.59
C SER A 24 -11.23 -2.54 -14.01
N TRP A 25 -9.92 -2.39 -13.86
CA TRP A 25 -9.33 -1.14 -13.38
C TRP A 25 -9.47 0.01 -14.37
N LEU A 26 -9.41 -0.26 -15.67
CA LEU A 26 -9.63 0.77 -16.69
C LEU A 26 -11.06 1.31 -16.64
N GLU A 27 -12.07 0.47 -16.42
CA GLU A 27 -13.45 0.94 -16.22
C GLU A 27 -13.59 1.78 -14.95
N VAL A 28 -13.01 1.34 -13.82
CA VAL A 28 -12.99 2.12 -12.57
C VAL A 28 -12.34 3.50 -12.77
N LEU A 29 -11.23 3.57 -13.52
CA LEU A 29 -10.51 4.83 -13.74
C LEU A 29 -11.19 5.78 -14.73
N ARG A 30 -12.07 5.26 -15.59
CA ARG A 30 -12.94 6.10 -16.44
C ARG A 30 -14.02 6.81 -15.62
N GLU A 31 -14.52 6.15 -14.57
CA GLU A 31 -15.53 6.69 -13.67
C GLU A 31 -14.91 7.59 -12.59
N ASP A 32 -13.74 7.24 -12.06
CA ASP A 32 -13.05 7.99 -11.00
C ASP A 32 -11.53 7.97 -11.20
N ASN A 33 -10.98 9.11 -11.67
CA ASN A 33 -9.55 9.27 -11.90
C ASN A 33 -8.71 9.23 -10.61
N ARG A 34 -9.33 9.37 -9.43
CA ARG A 34 -8.65 9.34 -8.12
C ARG A 34 -8.68 7.98 -7.46
N ALA A 35 -9.43 7.02 -8.02
CA ALA A 35 -9.52 5.67 -7.49
C ALA A 35 -8.15 5.02 -7.31
N ILE A 36 -7.19 5.29 -8.20
CA ILE A 36 -5.82 4.75 -8.10
C ILE A 36 -5.07 5.26 -6.86
N VAL A 37 -5.22 6.55 -6.54
CA VAL A 37 -4.52 7.16 -5.39
C VAL A 37 -5.13 6.64 -4.09
N ARG A 38 -6.47 6.56 -4.01
CA ARG A 38 -7.15 6.00 -2.83
C ARG A 38 -6.79 4.52 -2.64
N ALA A 39 -6.79 3.73 -3.71
CA ALA A 39 -6.38 2.34 -3.66
C ALA A 39 -4.93 2.18 -3.20
N ALA A 40 -4.03 3.08 -3.63
CA ALA A 40 -2.65 3.12 -3.16
C ALA A 40 -2.58 3.45 -1.66
N SER A 41 -3.28 4.47 -1.18
CA SER A 41 -3.31 4.83 0.25
C SER A 41 -3.78 3.67 1.13
N GLN A 42 -4.84 2.97 0.73
CA GLN A 42 -5.34 1.81 1.47
C GLN A 42 -4.36 0.63 1.41
N ALA A 43 -3.71 0.44 0.27
CA ALA A 43 -2.67 -0.58 0.13
C ALA A 43 -1.46 -0.31 1.02
N SER A 44 -1.04 0.94 1.17
CA SER A 44 0.07 1.33 2.06
C SER A 44 -0.27 1.01 3.51
N LYS A 45 -1.44 1.45 4.01
CA LYS A 45 -1.90 1.16 5.37
C LYS A 45 -1.95 -0.34 5.66
N ALA A 46 -2.44 -1.13 4.71
CA ALA A 46 -2.50 -2.58 4.84
C ALA A 46 -1.10 -3.22 4.88
N ALA A 47 -0.17 -2.71 4.07
CA ALA A 47 1.21 -3.18 4.08
C ALA A 47 1.90 -2.84 5.40
N ASP A 48 1.77 -1.60 5.87
CA ASP A 48 2.31 -1.14 7.16
C ASP A 48 1.79 -2.01 8.31
N TRP A 49 0.48 -2.27 8.34
CA TRP A 49 -0.13 -3.15 9.33
C TRP A 49 0.45 -4.58 9.28
N LEU A 50 0.62 -5.16 8.10
CA LEU A 50 1.21 -6.50 7.96
C LEU A 50 2.69 -6.54 8.39
N LEU A 51 3.45 -5.52 8.03
CA LEU A 51 4.89 -5.44 8.33
C LEU A 51 5.15 -5.15 9.81
N ALA A 52 4.21 -4.54 10.53
CA ALA A 52 4.30 -4.31 11.97
C ALA A 52 4.39 -5.61 12.81
N PHE A 53 4.06 -6.77 12.24
CA PHE A 53 4.20 -8.08 12.90
C PHE A 53 5.54 -8.78 12.65
N LEU A 54 6.44 -8.18 11.86
CA LEU A 54 7.77 -8.74 11.66
C LEU A 54 8.56 -8.72 12.98
N PRO A 55 9.36 -9.75 13.27
CA PRO A 55 10.26 -9.72 14.41
C PRO A 55 11.16 -8.49 14.31
N GLN A 56 11.18 -7.65 15.35
CA GLN A 56 12.17 -6.59 15.44
C GLN A 56 13.55 -7.26 15.42
N PRO A 57 14.48 -6.88 14.53
CA PRO A 57 15.85 -7.34 14.66
C PRO A 57 16.36 -6.89 16.03
N ASP A 58 16.95 -7.80 16.80
CA ASP A 58 17.51 -7.53 18.13
C ASP A 58 18.40 -6.28 18.07
N GLY A 59 17.88 -5.12 18.53
CA GLY A 59 18.57 -3.83 18.52
C GLY A 59 17.86 -2.65 17.83
N ALA A 60 16.71 -2.85 17.17
CA ALA A 60 15.93 -1.72 16.65
C ALA A 60 15.03 -1.13 17.75
N ALA A 61 15.45 -0.01 18.32
CA ALA A 61 14.68 0.80 19.26
C ALA A 61 13.26 1.07 18.73
N GLU A 62 12.29 1.05 19.63
CA GLU A 62 10.86 1.18 19.35
C GLU A 62 10.58 2.38 18.44
N ALA A 63 10.23 2.11 17.18
CA ALA A 63 9.59 3.10 16.33
C ALA A 63 8.16 3.24 16.85
N GLY A 64 7.94 4.29 17.64
CA GLY A 64 6.60 4.66 18.12
C GLY A 64 5.62 4.86 16.96
N PRO A 65 4.30 4.90 17.26
CA PRO A 65 3.26 4.95 16.25
C PRO A 65 3.55 6.08 15.26
N VAL A 66 3.69 5.74 13.98
CA VAL A 66 3.65 6.75 12.94
C VAL A 66 2.19 7.18 12.86
N ASP A 67 1.87 8.30 13.51
CA ASP A 67 0.60 8.99 13.35
C ASP A 67 0.51 9.47 11.90
N VAL A 68 0.06 8.58 11.02
CA VAL A 68 -0.35 8.95 9.67
C VAL A 68 -1.67 9.68 9.84
N ASP A 69 -1.61 11.01 9.85
CA ASP A 69 -2.79 11.87 9.83
C ASP A 69 -3.62 11.52 8.59
N GLU A 70 -4.66 10.73 8.81
CA GLU A 70 -5.55 10.22 7.78
C GLU A 70 -6.22 11.39 7.02
N ALA A 71 -6.39 12.52 7.70
CA ALA A 71 -6.93 13.75 7.12
C ALA A 71 -5.95 14.46 6.18
N GLU A 72 -4.63 14.33 6.35
CA GLU A 72 -3.61 14.89 5.45
C GLU A 72 -3.55 14.12 4.12
N ILE A 73 -3.72 12.79 4.17
CA ILE A 73 -3.74 11.93 2.98
C ILE A 73 -4.98 12.23 2.14
N ASP A 74 -6.16 12.34 2.75
CA ASP A 74 -7.40 12.68 2.04
C ASP A 74 -7.38 14.11 1.47
N ARG A 75 -6.73 15.06 2.15
CA ARG A 75 -6.58 16.45 1.64
C ARG A 75 -5.63 16.53 0.45
N ARG A 76 -4.59 15.68 0.38
CA ARG A 76 -3.70 15.55 -0.79
C ARG A 76 -4.32 14.74 -1.92
N ALA A 77 -5.31 13.91 -1.59
CA ALA A 77 -6.08 13.10 -2.54
C ALA A 77 -7.44 13.71 -2.92
N ALA A 78 -7.74 14.97 -2.53
CA ALA A 78 -8.87 15.81 -2.95
C ALA A 78 -8.44 17.00 -3.82
#